data_AF-A0A2L2Y502-F1
#
_entry.id   AF-A0A2L2Y502-F1
#
_cell.length_a   1.000
_cell.length_b   1.000
_cell.length_c   1.000
_cell.angle_alpha   90.00
_cell.angle_beta   90.00
_cell.angle_gamma   90.00
#
_symmetry.space_group_name_H-M   'P 1'
#
loop_
_entity.id
_entity.type
_entity.pdbx_description
1 polymer ?
#
loop_
_entity_poly.entity_id
_entity_poly.type
_entity_poly.pdbx_seq_one_letter_code
_entity_poly.pdbx_strand_id
1 'polypeptide(L)'
;FFHEHGRHDSNDKSKKNFRIIPTSDAINYTPFDYHSIMIYHGKAFSNNGKDTMVPRQEGMKLVNVKYKTKLTKSDLKRFNRMYKCEV
;
A
#
# COMPACT_ATOMS: atom_id res chain seq x y z
N PHE A 1 -8.42 8.04 -1.54
CA PHE A 1 -7.20 7.20 -1.51
C PHE A 1 -7.59 5.74 -1.53
N PHE A 2 -6.80 4.90 -2.20
CA PHE A 2 -6.91 3.44 -2.11
C PHE A 2 -5.73 2.87 -1.31
N HIS A 3 -5.81 1.59 -0.95
CA HIS A 3 -4.72 0.91 -0.26
C HIS A 3 -3.50 0.71 -1.16
N GLU A 4 -2.30 0.74 -0.57
CA GLU A 4 -1.03 0.59 -1.29
C GLU A 4 -0.95 -0.74 -2.04
N HIS A 5 -1.36 -1.83 -1.38
CA HIS A 5 -1.41 -3.19 -1.93
C HIS A 5 -2.57 -3.40 -2.91
N GLY A 6 -3.40 -2.38 -3.16
CA GLY A 6 -4.41 -2.37 -4.22
C GLY A 6 -3.96 -1.67 -5.49
N ARG A 7 -2.75 -1.10 -5.55
CA ARG A 7 -2.24 -0.42 -6.76
C ARG A 7 -2.04 -1.41 -7.91
N HIS A 8 -2.25 -0.96 -9.15
CA HIS A 8 -2.07 -1.79 -10.35
C HIS A 8 -0.63 -2.31 -10.55
N ASP A 9 0.39 -1.60 -10.04
CA ASP A 9 1.79 -2.02 -10.07
C ASP A 9 2.16 -3.03 -8.97
N SER A 10 1.24 -3.34 -8.04
CA SER A 10 1.37 -4.52 -7.18
C SER A 10 1.05 -5.78 -8.01
N ASN A 11 2.10 -6.51 -8.39
CA ASN A 11 1.98 -7.73 -9.19
C ASN A 11 1.46 -8.90 -8.34
N ASP A 12 0.14 -8.93 -8.14
CA ASP A 12 -0.62 -10.07 -7.66
C ASP A 12 -1.60 -10.58 -8.75
N LYS A 13 -1.03 -11.10 -9.83
CA LYS A 13 -1.80 -11.65 -10.96
C LYS A 13 -2.39 -13.04 -10.67
N SER A 14 -2.14 -13.65 -9.51
CA SER A 14 -2.51 -15.04 -9.22
C SER A 14 -3.22 -15.29 -7.89
N LYS A 15 -3.17 -14.38 -6.90
CA LYS A 15 -3.88 -14.53 -5.62
C LYS A 15 -4.90 -13.40 -5.45
N LYS A 16 -6.20 -13.76 -5.48
CA LYS A 16 -7.31 -12.78 -5.34
C LYS A 16 -7.56 -12.37 -3.88
N ASN A 17 -6.49 -12.19 -3.09
CA ASN A 17 -6.60 -11.82 -1.67
C ASN A 17 -7.11 -10.37 -1.49
N PHE A 18 -6.78 -9.49 -2.43
CA PHE A 18 -7.15 -8.07 -2.40
C PHE A 18 -7.59 -7.58 -3.78
N ARG A 19 -8.44 -6.55 -3.82
CA ARG A 19 -8.87 -5.91 -5.07
C ARG A 19 -7.78 -4.98 -5.60
N ILE A 20 -7.31 -5.26 -6.81
CA ILE A 20 -6.49 -4.33 -7.59
C ILE A 20 -7.39 -3.24 -8.19
N ILE A 21 -6.91 -1.99 -8.14
CA ILE A 21 -7.57 -0.80 -8.67
C ILE A 21 -7.09 -0.54 -10.11
N PRO A 22 -8.00 -0.31 -11.08
CA PRO A 22 -7.64 0.11 -12.43
C PRO A 22 -6.84 1.42 -12.47
N THR A 23 -5.96 1.56 -13.46
CA THR A 23 -5.18 2.79 -13.68
C THR A 23 -6.04 4.00 -14.10
N SER A 24 -7.27 3.76 -14.60
CA SER A 24 -8.27 4.80 -14.82
C SER A 24 -8.76 5.46 -13.51
N ASP A 25 -8.75 4.71 -12.42
CA ASP A 25 -9.41 5.08 -11.16
C ASP A 25 -8.39 5.63 -10.14
N ALA A 26 -7.09 5.41 -10.35
CA ALA A 26 -6.03 5.80 -9.43
C ALA A 26 -4.71 6.16 -10.14
N ILE A 27 -4.23 7.40 -9.91
CA ILE A 27 -2.94 7.90 -10.40
C ILE A 27 -1.84 7.68 -9.33
N ASN A 28 -0.75 7.02 -9.72
CA ASN A 28 0.40 6.78 -8.85
C ASN A 28 1.41 7.94 -8.88
N TYR A 29 1.28 8.92 -7.97
CA TYR A 29 2.21 10.06 -7.87
C TYR A 29 3.59 9.74 -7.26
N THR A 30 3.79 8.51 -6.76
CA THR A 30 5.05 8.06 -6.14
C THR A 30 5.31 6.57 -6.43
N PRO A 31 6.55 6.09 -6.24
CA PRO A 31 6.85 4.67 -6.12
C PRO A 31 5.99 3.97 -5.04
N PHE A 32 6.01 2.64 -5.05
CA PHE A 32 5.37 1.79 -4.03
C PHE A 32 6.06 1.96 -2.68
N ASP A 33 5.29 2.13 -1.60
CA ASP A 33 5.80 2.41 -0.26
C ASP A 33 5.35 1.37 0.77
N TYR A 34 6.22 0.41 1.09
CA TYR A 34 6.01 -0.62 2.11
C TYR A 34 5.74 -0.06 3.52
N HIS A 35 6.08 1.21 3.78
CA HIS A 35 5.89 1.88 5.06
C HIS A 35 4.65 2.77 5.11
N SER A 36 4.01 3.08 3.97
CA SER A 36 2.76 3.87 3.86
C SER A 36 1.72 3.49 4.92
N ILE A 37 0.95 4.45 5.43
CA ILE A 37 -0.18 4.15 6.31
C ILE A 37 -1.28 3.34 5.59
N MET A 38 -1.33 3.43 4.26
CA MET A 38 -2.33 2.78 3.41
C MET A 38 -1.99 1.31 3.07
N ILE A 39 -0.93 0.73 3.64
CA ILE A 39 -0.62 -0.70 3.48
C ILE A 39 -0.94 -1.49 4.76
N TYR A 40 -1.65 -2.60 4.60
CA TYR A 40 -1.87 -3.54 5.70
C TYR A 40 -0.62 -4.38 6.00
N HIS A 41 -0.63 -5.07 7.13
CA HIS A 41 0.41 -6.01 7.52
C HIS A 41 0.27 -7.34 6.77
N GLY A 42 1.36 -8.13 6.74
CA GLY A 42 1.45 -9.36 5.93
C GLY A 42 0.41 -10.44 6.23
N LYS A 43 -0.25 -10.42 7.39
CA LYS A 43 -1.26 -11.39 7.84
C LYS A 43 -2.70 -10.86 7.88
N ALA A 44 -2.95 -9.69 7.30
CA ALA A 44 -4.28 -9.08 7.31
C ALA A 44 -5.32 -10.02 6.68
N PHE A 45 -6.45 -10.23 7.38
CA PHE A 45 -7.54 -11.13 6.99
C PHE A 45 -7.14 -12.60 6.79
N SER A 46 -6.05 -13.05 7.43
CA SER A 46 -5.64 -14.46 7.41
C SER A 46 -6.51 -15.34 8.30
N ASN A 47 -7.27 -16.27 7.69
CA ASN A 47 -8.06 -17.26 8.42
C ASN A 47 -7.24 -18.44 8.98
N ASN A 48 -5.97 -18.58 8.59
CA ASN A 48 -5.11 -19.72 8.95
C ASN A 48 -3.74 -19.31 9.52
N GLY A 49 -3.58 -18.03 9.88
CA GLY A 49 -2.34 -17.48 10.45
C GLY A 49 -1.14 -17.38 9.49
N LYS A 50 -1.29 -17.77 8.22
CA LYS A 50 -0.28 -17.63 7.16
C LYS A 50 -0.32 -16.22 6.55
N ASP A 51 0.75 -15.81 5.89
CA ASP A 51 0.80 -14.50 5.25
C ASP A 51 -0.14 -14.42 4.03
N THR A 52 -0.98 -13.37 4.00
CA THR A 52 -1.83 -13.00 2.87
C THR A 52 -1.13 -12.03 1.91
N MET A 53 -0.07 -11.35 2.37
CA MET A 53 0.82 -10.50 1.56
C MET A 53 2.27 -10.67 1.99
N VAL A 54 3.18 -10.72 1.01
CA VAL A 54 4.64 -10.81 1.22
C VAL A 54 5.31 -9.67 0.45
N PRO A 55 6.21 -8.88 1.06
CA PRO A 55 6.86 -7.77 0.38
C PRO A 55 7.81 -8.25 -0.73
N ARG A 56 7.86 -7.49 -1.83
CA ARG A 56 8.62 -7.77 -3.06
C ARG A 56 10.01 -7.11 -3.08
N GLN A 57 10.60 -6.93 -1.91
CA GLN A 57 11.96 -6.44 -1.70
C GLN A 57 12.54 -7.14 -0.46
N GLU A 58 13.75 -7.66 -0.56
CA GLU A 58 14.42 -8.36 0.54
C GLU A 58 14.63 -7.43 1.76
N GLY A 59 14.53 -7.99 2.96
CA GLY A 59 14.62 -7.24 4.22
C GLY A 59 13.40 -6.41 4.60
N MET A 60 12.47 -6.12 3.68
CA MET A 60 11.24 -5.37 3.98
C MET A 60 10.26 -6.19 4.82
N LYS A 61 9.50 -5.51 5.69
CA LYS A 61 8.46 -6.13 6.55
C LYS A 61 7.18 -5.31 6.53
N LEU A 62 6.05 -5.96 6.28
CA LEU A 62 4.72 -5.34 6.33
C LEU A 62 4.22 -5.26 7.78
N VAL A 63 4.55 -4.17 8.45
CA VAL A 63 4.21 -3.93 9.88
C VAL A 63 2.74 -3.57 10.10
N ASN A 64 2.21 -3.89 11.29
CA ASN A 64 0.84 -3.54 11.68
C ASN A 64 0.64 -2.02 11.77
N VAL A 65 -0.54 -1.55 11.36
CA VAL A 65 -0.93 -0.13 11.35
C VAL A 65 -0.76 0.55 12.70
N LYS A 66 -0.91 -0.18 13.82
CA LYS A 66 -0.70 0.36 15.18
C LYS A 66 0.73 0.86 15.45
N TYR A 67 1.70 0.46 14.62
CA TYR A 67 3.09 0.92 14.70
C TYR A 67 3.41 2.06 13.70
N LYS A 68 2.46 2.44 12.84
CA LYS A 68 2.60 3.50 11.83
C LYS A 68 2.08 4.82 12.39
N THR A 69 2.91 5.49 13.20
CA THR A 69 2.51 6.71 13.96
C THR A 69 2.45 7.99 13.13
N LYS A 70 2.94 7.99 11.88
CA LYS A 70 3.02 9.16 11.00
C LYS A 70 2.79 8.75 9.55
N LEU A 71 2.28 9.68 8.73
CA LEU A 71 2.25 9.56 7.27
C LEU A 71 3.68 9.54 6.73
N THR A 72 3.94 8.74 5.68
CA THR A 72 5.25 8.79 5.01
C THR A 72 5.38 10.02 4.12
N LYS A 73 6.61 10.31 3.66
CA LYS A 73 6.85 11.32 2.62
C LYS A 73 6.07 11.01 1.34
N SER A 74 5.84 9.73 1.03
CA SER A 74 5.05 9.30 -0.11
C SER A 74 3.57 9.63 0.07
N ASP A 75 3.00 9.30 1.23
CA ASP A 75 1.60 9.59 1.58
C ASP A 75 1.30 11.10 1.47
N LEU A 76 2.15 11.93 2.10
CA LEU A 76 2.06 13.39 2.05
C LEU A 76 2.20 13.92 0.62
N LYS A 77 3.17 13.44 -0.16
CA LYS A 77 3.37 13.87 -1.56
C LYS A 77 2.14 13.56 -2.43
N ARG A 78 1.47 12.43 -2.23
CA ARG A 78 0.24 12.08 -2.95
C ARG A 78 -0.93 12.98 -2.53
N PHE A 79 -1.09 13.22 -1.23
CA PHE A 79 -2.10 14.13 -0.70
C PHE A 79 -1.97 15.53 -1.32
N ASN A 80 -0.79 16.14 -1.19
CA ASN A 80 -0.51 17.47 -1.70
C ASN A 80 -0.68 17.56 -3.23
N ARG A 81 -0.32 16.51 -3.98
CA ARG A 81 -0.50 16.48 -5.44
C ARG A 81 -1.96 16.31 -5.89
N MET A 82 -2.78 15.55 -5.18
CA MET A 82 -4.21 15.40 -5.52
C MET A 82 -5.01 16.65 -5.17
N TYR A 83 -4.75 17.27 -4.02
CA TYR A 83 -5.46 18.47 -3.56
C TYR A 83 -4.81 19.79 -4.00
N LYS A 84 -3.72 19.72 -4.79
CA LYS A 84 -2.94 20.88 -5.26
C LYS A 84 -2.50 21.82 -4.13
N CYS A 85 -2.11 21.25 -2.99
CA CYS A 85 -1.60 22.02 -1.86
C CYS A 85 -0.25 22.65 -2.21
N GLU A 86 -0.08 23.92 -1.86
CA GLU A 86 1.22 24.60 -1.82
C GLU A 86 1.90 24.27 -0.48
N VAL A 87 3.17 23.84 -0.54
CA VAL A 87 3.92 23.18 0.56
C VAL A 87 5.41 23.43 0.42
#